data_AF-A0A2R6IRX5-F1
#
_entry.id   AF-A0A2R6IRX5-F1
#
_cell.length_a   1.000
_cell.length_b   1.000
_cell.length_c   1.000
_cell.angle_alpha   90.00
_cell.angle_beta   90.00
_cell.angle_gamma   90.00
#
_symmetry.space_group_name_H-M   'P 1'
#
loop_
_entity.id
_entity.type
_entity.pdbx_description
1 polymer ?
#
loop_
_entity_poly.entity_id
_entity_poly.type
_entity_poly.pdbx_seq_one_letter_code
_entity_poly.pdbx_strand_id
1 'polypeptide(L)'
;MPSRVALALCALALLAAPVAAGTVASGSSAVPEVGAAGTHGAHVTVGNQAVSDGTVVVETLSTAAPGFVVLRADDDGDPGDPVGHSAVPAGQFQTDVPVRVDADVWEGWTGNRTLRAMVHHDDGDGTFDPDEDRSMADREPAAETAFELGRTDGRADRVLARVSGSHQLRDGRFTVRRVDLSAVGYVVATSVDGDRVVGSRALAAGTHENVTVALNESFLADRRQRFRVRLVAYRDDGDGTFGAGDRPVTVGGAPVASSLVVEKPESGGNGTATTTRPLVTPTPRTATASPAPSPSPTSASGPGFGVLAVPLAVVLAAAALAVRQRRERA
;
A
#
# COMPACT_ATOMS: atom_id res chain seq x y z
N MET A 1 41.45 3.03 54.77
CA MET A 1 40.47 3.64 55.70
C MET A 1 39.14 2.94 55.53
N PRO A 2 38.41 2.60 56.61
CA PRO A 2 37.30 1.65 56.59
C PRO A 2 35.92 2.34 56.49
N SER A 3 35.00 1.68 55.78
CA SER A 3 33.67 1.24 56.27
C SER A 3 32.54 2.23 56.62
N ARG A 4 31.38 1.99 55.96
CA ARG A 4 29.97 2.11 56.40
C ARG A 4 29.45 3.56 56.64
N VAL A 5 28.21 3.94 56.31
CA VAL A 5 26.92 3.48 56.86
C VAL A 5 25.79 4.05 55.98
N ALA A 6 24.74 3.26 55.76
CA ALA A 6 23.45 3.67 55.17
C ALA A 6 22.54 4.32 56.22
N LEU A 7 21.65 5.24 55.82
CA LEU A 7 20.43 5.52 56.57
C LEU A 7 19.35 6.18 55.70
N ALA A 8 18.22 5.49 55.61
CA ALA A 8 16.96 5.94 55.06
C ALA A 8 16.22 6.84 56.07
N LEU A 9 15.35 7.73 55.59
CA LEU A 9 14.28 8.30 56.40
C LEU A 9 13.08 8.65 55.51
N CYS A 10 11.99 7.92 55.77
CA CYS A 10 10.63 8.24 55.35
C CYS A 10 10.12 9.49 56.06
N ALA A 11 9.35 10.32 55.37
CA ALA A 11 8.34 11.17 56.00
C ALA A 11 7.10 11.24 55.12
N LEU A 12 6.04 10.62 55.62
CA LEU A 12 4.67 10.65 55.14
C LEU A 12 4.02 11.96 55.64
N ALA A 13 3.33 12.70 54.78
CA ALA A 13 2.38 13.72 55.20
C ALA A 13 1.12 13.62 54.34
N LEU A 14 0.11 12.94 54.89
CA LEU A 14 -1.29 13.05 54.47
C LEU A 14 -1.79 14.47 54.81
N LEU A 15 -2.39 15.13 53.82
CA LEU A 15 -3.32 16.24 54.05
C LEU A 15 -4.53 16.03 53.14
N ALA A 16 -5.63 15.60 53.76
CA ALA A 16 -6.96 15.56 53.20
C ALA A 16 -7.71 16.84 53.62
N ALA A 17 -8.35 17.54 52.67
CA ALA A 17 -9.58 18.35 52.85
C ALA A 17 -10.05 18.87 51.44
N PRO A 18 -11.25 19.46 51.28
CA PRO A 18 -12.35 18.81 50.58
C PRO A 18 -12.86 19.56 49.33
N VAL A 19 -13.73 18.83 48.63
CA VAL A 19 -14.66 19.18 47.55
C VAL A 19 -15.12 20.65 47.50
N ALA A 20 -14.92 21.29 46.35
CA ALA A 20 -15.74 22.41 45.88
C ALA A 20 -16.39 22.00 44.55
N ALA A 21 -17.73 21.95 44.55
CA ALA A 21 -18.55 21.68 43.39
C ALA A 21 -18.47 22.84 42.40
N GLY A 22 -17.97 22.56 41.19
CA GLY A 22 -17.98 23.47 40.06
C GLY A 22 -18.65 22.79 38.87
N THR A 23 -19.82 23.29 38.51
CA THR A 23 -20.65 22.86 37.39
C THR A 23 -19.88 23.05 36.06
N VAL A 24 -19.47 21.96 35.41
CA VAL A 24 -18.95 22.03 34.04
C VAL A 24 -20.14 22.06 33.07
N ALA A 25 -20.28 23.18 32.36
CA ALA A 25 -21.19 23.29 31.24
C ALA A 25 -20.71 22.35 30.12
N SER A 26 -21.53 21.36 29.76
CA SER A 26 -21.31 20.52 28.58
C SER A 26 -21.53 21.34 27.31
N GLY A 27 -20.50 22.07 26.88
CA GLY A 27 -20.39 22.58 25.52
C GLY A 27 -20.05 21.40 24.60
N SER A 28 -21.04 20.85 23.91
CA SER A 28 -20.82 19.91 22.81
C SER A 28 -20.18 20.66 21.65
N SER A 29 -18.85 20.71 21.64
CA SER A 29 -18.10 21.05 20.43
C SER A 29 -18.03 19.78 19.59
N ALA A 30 -18.97 19.65 18.66
CA ALA A 30 -18.85 18.68 17.59
C ALA A 30 -17.64 19.09 16.75
N VAL A 31 -16.50 18.46 17.00
CA VAL A 31 -15.38 18.45 16.06
C VAL A 31 -15.93 17.76 14.81
N PRO A 32 -15.87 18.36 13.61
CA PRO A 32 -16.22 17.64 12.41
C PRO A 32 -15.28 16.43 12.33
N GLU A 33 -15.88 15.24 12.31
CA GLU A 33 -15.19 14.01 12.01
C GLU A 33 -14.70 14.13 10.57
N VAL A 34 -13.47 14.61 10.42
CA VAL A 34 -12.71 14.46 9.19
C VAL A 34 -12.65 12.96 9.01
N GLY A 35 -13.43 12.44 8.06
CA GLY A 35 -13.45 11.02 7.77
C GLY A 35 -12.01 10.56 7.62
N ALA A 36 -11.58 9.65 8.48
CA ALA A 36 -10.30 8.99 8.35
C ALA A 36 -10.34 8.18 7.04
N ALA A 37 -10.02 8.84 5.93
CA ALA A 37 -9.43 8.17 4.78
C ALA A 37 -8.17 7.53 5.35
N GLY A 38 -8.19 6.20 5.51
CA GLY A 38 -7.11 5.46 6.13
C GLY A 38 -5.79 5.89 5.51
N THR A 39 -4.88 6.43 6.32
CA THR A 39 -3.54 6.82 5.91
C THR A 39 -2.78 5.55 5.55
N HIS A 40 -3.00 5.03 4.35
CA HIS A 40 -2.06 4.09 3.76
C HIS A 40 -0.84 4.92 3.37
N GLY A 41 0.18 4.85 4.21
CA GLY A 41 1.49 5.42 3.92
C GLY A 41 2.07 4.86 2.61
N ALA A 42 3.19 5.44 2.18
CA ALA A 42 4.01 4.90 1.12
C ALA A 42 4.42 3.44 1.43
N HIS A 43 4.09 2.54 0.51
CA HIS A 43 4.45 1.14 0.58
C HIS A 43 4.82 0.64 -0.80
N VAL A 44 5.92 -0.10 -0.92
CA VAL A 44 6.34 -0.78 -2.13
C VAL A 44 6.71 -2.21 -1.80
N THR A 45 6.40 -3.13 -2.72
CA THR A 45 6.88 -4.51 -2.66
C THR A 45 7.27 -4.95 -4.04
N VAL A 46 8.39 -5.64 -4.11
CA VAL A 46 8.91 -6.27 -5.31
C VAL A 46 9.53 -7.60 -4.89
N GLY A 47 9.31 -8.63 -5.71
CA GLY A 47 9.90 -9.94 -5.51
C GLY A 47 11.16 -10.11 -6.35
N ASN A 48 12.00 -11.06 -5.96
CA ASN A 48 13.12 -11.49 -6.78
C ASN A 48 12.61 -11.97 -8.13
N GLN A 49 13.28 -11.58 -9.21
CA GLN A 49 12.83 -11.89 -10.56
C GLN A 49 14.00 -11.98 -11.53
N ALA A 50 13.86 -12.84 -12.53
CA ALA A 50 14.76 -12.87 -13.68
C ALA A 50 14.04 -12.29 -14.90
N VAL A 51 14.68 -11.39 -15.63
CA VAL A 51 14.10 -10.70 -16.79
C VAL A 51 15.11 -10.61 -17.94
N SER A 52 14.62 -10.54 -19.16
CA SER A 52 15.46 -10.45 -20.36
C SER A 52 15.52 -9.06 -20.98
N ASP A 53 14.54 -8.22 -20.69
CA ASP A 53 14.35 -6.92 -21.31
C ASP A 53 14.73 -5.75 -20.39
N GLY A 54 15.13 -6.00 -19.15
CA GLY A 54 15.42 -4.97 -18.15
C GLY A 54 14.18 -4.36 -17.51
N THR A 55 12.98 -4.93 -17.70
CA THR A 55 11.76 -4.43 -17.06
C THR A 55 11.46 -5.19 -15.78
N VAL A 56 11.73 -4.54 -14.64
CA VAL A 56 11.29 -4.96 -13.31
C VAL A 56 9.80 -4.72 -13.19
N VAL A 57 9.07 -5.66 -12.59
CA VAL A 57 7.69 -5.40 -12.18
C VAL A 57 7.60 -5.35 -10.67
N VAL A 58 7.20 -4.18 -10.17
CA VAL A 58 6.86 -3.92 -8.78
C VAL A 58 5.49 -4.55 -8.52
N GLU A 59 5.44 -5.41 -7.51
CA GLU A 59 4.28 -6.28 -7.27
C GLU A 59 3.09 -5.48 -6.72
N THR A 60 3.35 -4.66 -5.70
CA THR A 60 2.35 -3.73 -5.15
C THR A 60 2.99 -2.42 -4.76
N LEU A 61 2.23 -1.34 -4.91
CA LEU A 61 2.65 -0.01 -4.54
C LEU A 61 1.46 0.80 -4.03
N SER A 62 1.67 1.66 -3.04
CA SER A 62 0.72 2.68 -2.59
C SER A 62 1.50 3.92 -2.17
N THR A 63 0.94 5.10 -2.42
CA THR A 63 1.45 6.39 -1.94
C THR A 63 0.29 7.36 -1.78
N ALA A 64 0.36 8.27 -0.79
CA ALA A 64 -0.70 9.24 -0.53
C ALA A 64 -0.69 10.43 -1.51
N ALA A 65 0.44 10.71 -2.13
CA ALA A 65 0.66 11.83 -3.04
C ALA A 65 1.38 11.35 -4.33
N PRO A 66 1.35 12.15 -5.42
CA PRO A 66 2.08 11.80 -6.64
C PRO A 66 3.56 11.64 -6.34
N GLY A 67 4.23 10.82 -7.14
CA GLY A 67 5.63 10.53 -6.92
C GLY A 67 6.20 9.55 -7.92
N PHE A 68 7.29 8.91 -7.51
CA PHE A 68 8.02 7.96 -8.33
C PHE A 68 8.26 6.68 -7.56
N VAL A 69 8.30 5.56 -8.27
CA VAL A 69 9.03 4.38 -7.80
C VAL A 69 10.36 4.33 -8.52
N VAL A 70 11.43 4.29 -7.75
CA VAL A 70 12.80 4.36 -8.22
C VAL A 70 13.49 3.04 -7.91
N LEU A 71 14.14 2.46 -8.90
CA LEU A 71 15.10 1.38 -8.71
C LEU A 71 16.46 2.02 -8.42
N ARG A 72 17.05 1.69 -7.28
CA ARG A 72 18.42 2.08 -6.93
C ARG A 72 19.32 0.86 -6.87
N ALA A 73 20.57 1.04 -7.26
CA ALA A 73 21.61 0.07 -6.98
C ALA A 73 21.70 -0.18 -5.46
N ASP A 74 22.10 -1.38 -5.06
CA ASP A 74 22.53 -1.63 -3.69
C ASP A 74 24.02 -1.30 -3.57
N ASP A 75 24.38 -0.49 -2.58
CA ASP A 75 25.74 -0.14 -2.21
C ASP A 75 26.00 -0.59 -0.76
N ASP A 76 26.49 -1.82 -0.60
CA ASP A 76 26.77 -2.46 0.69
C ASP A 76 25.60 -2.43 1.69
N GLY A 77 24.38 -2.60 1.19
CA GLY A 77 23.18 -2.57 2.03
C GLY A 77 22.52 -1.20 2.16
N ASP A 78 23.09 -0.15 1.57
CA ASP A 78 22.51 1.17 1.45
C ASP A 78 22.02 1.44 0.02
N PRO A 79 21.06 2.36 -0.19
CA PRO A 79 20.65 2.79 -1.53
C PRO A 79 21.73 3.61 -2.23
N GLY A 80 22.23 3.10 -3.37
CA GLY A 80 23.16 3.78 -4.27
C GLY A 80 22.45 4.57 -5.38
N ASP A 81 23.11 4.70 -6.54
CA ASP A 81 22.60 5.50 -7.65
C ASP A 81 21.25 4.99 -8.20
N PRO A 82 20.34 5.88 -8.65
CA PRO A 82 19.17 5.51 -9.43
C PRO A 82 19.57 4.82 -10.74
N VAL A 83 18.87 3.73 -11.06
CA VAL A 83 19.09 2.94 -12.28
C VAL A 83 17.81 2.76 -13.10
N GLY A 84 16.75 3.48 -12.76
CA GLY A 84 15.47 3.48 -13.47
C GLY A 84 14.33 3.97 -12.56
N HIS A 85 13.29 4.55 -13.14
CA HIS A 85 12.14 5.03 -12.38
C HIS A 85 10.84 4.96 -13.19
N SER A 86 9.71 5.13 -12.50
CA SER A 86 8.39 5.24 -13.12
C SER A 86 7.51 6.16 -12.27
N ALA A 87 6.72 7.01 -12.94
CA ALA A 87 5.76 7.89 -12.27
C ALA A 87 4.60 7.10 -11.67
N VAL A 88 4.12 7.56 -10.52
CA VAL A 88 3.10 6.91 -9.72
C VAL A 88 2.02 7.92 -9.32
N PRO A 89 0.73 7.62 -9.55
CA PRO A 89 -0.35 8.49 -9.13
C PRO A 89 -0.62 8.42 -7.63
N ALA A 90 -1.14 9.51 -7.07
CA ALA A 90 -1.56 9.61 -5.68
C ALA A 90 -2.76 8.69 -5.33
N GLY A 91 -2.81 8.23 -4.09
CA GLY A 91 -4.02 7.74 -3.42
C GLY A 91 -4.56 6.41 -3.95
N GLN A 92 -3.78 5.68 -4.74
CA GLN A 92 -4.20 4.43 -5.36
C GLN A 92 -3.25 3.29 -5.00
N PHE A 93 -3.84 2.14 -4.63
CA PHE A 93 -3.12 0.88 -4.58
C PHE A 93 -2.93 0.36 -6.00
N GLN A 94 -1.67 0.24 -6.41
CA GLN A 94 -1.28 -0.24 -7.72
C GLN A 94 -0.70 -1.66 -7.62
N THR A 95 -0.90 -2.44 -8.68
CA THR A 95 -0.27 -3.75 -8.88
C THR A 95 0.40 -3.81 -10.23
N ASP A 96 1.45 -4.61 -10.33
CA ASP A 96 2.17 -4.88 -11.58
C ASP A 96 2.74 -3.62 -12.24
N VAL A 97 3.29 -2.71 -11.45
CA VAL A 97 3.86 -1.46 -11.95
C VAL A 97 5.19 -1.77 -12.65
N PRO A 98 5.31 -1.56 -13.97
CA PRO A 98 6.56 -1.78 -14.67
C PRO A 98 7.53 -0.62 -14.43
N VAL A 99 8.78 -0.95 -14.14
CA VAL A 99 9.89 0.00 -14.03
C VAL A 99 11.02 -0.53 -14.88
N ARG A 100 11.44 0.27 -15.88
CA ARG A 100 12.51 -0.12 -16.79
C ARG A 100 13.84 0.32 -16.20
N VAL A 101 14.80 -0.59 -16.14
CA VAL A 101 16.20 -0.25 -15.86
C VAL A 101 16.71 0.56 -17.05
N ASP A 102 17.43 1.64 -16.78
CA ASP A 102 18.01 2.51 -17.80
C ASP A 102 18.88 1.71 -18.77
N ALA A 103 18.79 2.04 -20.06
CA ALA A 103 19.35 1.20 -21.12
C ALA A 103 20.86 1.00 -20.97
N ASP A 104 21.62 2.07 -20.71
CA ASP A 104 23.06 2.00 -20.54
C ASP A 104 23.47 1.15 -19.32
N VAL A 105 22.69 1.24 -18.23
CA VAL A 105 22.92 0.43 -17.02
C VAL A 105 22.60 -1.04 -17.30
N TRP A 106 21.47 -1.31 -17.94
CA TRP A 106 21.06 -2.67 -18.27
C TRP A 106 22.06 -3.32 -19.22
N GLU A 107 22.47 -2.64 -20.30
CA GLU A 107 23.43 -3.16 -21.27
C GLU A 107 24.83 -3.38 -20.67
N GLY A 108 25.27 -2.50 -19.76
CA GLY A 108 26.56 -2.62 -19.07
C GLY A 108 26.65 -3.73 -18.04
N TRP A 109 25.54 -4.38 -17.68
CA TRP A 109 25.48 -5.34 -16.58
C TRP A 109 25.31 -6.80 -17.04
N THR A 110 26.18 -7.68 -16.54
CA THR A 110 26.07 -9.15 -16.56
C THR A 110 25.78 -9.78 -15.18
N GLY A 111 24.93 -10.80 -15.14
CA GLY A 111 24.68 -11.61 -13.93
C GLY A 111 23.54 -11.08 -13.05
N ASN A 112 23.59 -11.39 -11.75
CA ASN A 112 22.61 -10.94 -10.75
C ASN A 112 23.08 -9.66 -10.05
N ARG A 113 22.14 -8.84 -9.56
CA ARG A 113 22.37 -7.73 -8.62
C ARG A 113 21.23 -7.65 -7.63
N THR A 114 21.59 -7.19 -6.44
CA THR A 114 20.66 -6.64 -5.48
C THR A 114 20.30 -5.21 -5.90
N LEU A 115 19.01 -4.91 -5.95
CA LEU A 115 18.47 -3.57 -6.16
C LEU A 115 17.49 -3.23 -5.05
N ARG A 116 17.21 -1.93 -4.90
CA ARG A 116 16.20 -1.40 -3.96
C ARG A 116 15.14 -0.66 -4.74
N ALA A 117 13.88 -1.07 -4.59
CA ALA A 117 12.74 -0.29 -5.07
C ALA A 117 12.30 0.67 -3.97
N MET A 118 12.22 1.96 -4.27
CA MET A 118 11.94 3.01 -3.29
C MET A 118 10.91 4.00 -3.80
N VAL A 119 10.00 4.43 -2.93
CA VAL A 119 9.01 5.47 -3.26
C VAL A 119 9.60 6.85 -2.95
N HIS A 120 9.53 7.75 -3.94
CA HIS A 120 9.91 9.15 -3.84
C HIS A 120 8.67 10.03 -4.01
N HIS A 121 8.65 11.18 -3.32
CA HIS A 121 7.59 12.18 -3.47
C HIS A 121 7.99 13.21 -4.52
N ASP A 122 7.11 13.44 -5.50
CA ASP A 122 7.26 14.46 -6.54
C ASP A 122 7.14 15.86 -5.92
N ASP A 123 8.06 16.76 -6.25
CA ASP A 123 8.01 18.15 -5.79
C ASP A 123 6.92 18.99 -6.48
N GLY A 124 6.30 18.43 -7.52
CA GLY A 124 5.16 18.97 -8.26
C GLY A 124 5.50 19.35 -9.70
N ASP A 125 6.73 19.10 -10.16
CA ASP A 125 7.15 19.33 -11.53
C ASP A 125 6.87 18.13 -12.47
N GLY A 126 6.60 16.95 -11.91
CA GLY A 126 6.27 15.72 -12.62
C GLY A 126 7.47 15.01 -13.28
N THR A 127 8.70 15.40 -12.93
CA THR A 127 9.96 14.81 -13.40
C THR A 127 10.74 14.25 -12.23
N PHE A 128 11.33 13.07 -12.37
CA PHE A 128 12.16 12.54 -11.29
C PHE A 128 13.50 13.28 -11.22
N ASP A 129 13.78 13.94 -10.10
CA ASP A 129 15.08 14.52 -9.73
C ASP A 129 15.55 13.92 -8.39
N PRO A 130 16.66 13.16 -8.36
CA PRO A 130 17.13 12.52 -7.12
C PRO A 130 17.57 13.50 -6.02
N ASP A 131 17.90 14.74 -6.36
CA ASP A 131 18.32 15.78 -5.40
C ASP A 131 17.12 16.53 -4.79
N GLU A 132 16.01 16.65 -5.54
CA GLU A 132 14.80 17.37 -5.13
C GLU A 132 13.71 16.42 -4.58
N ASP A 133 13.50 15.27 -5.23
CA ASP A 133 12.48 14.28 -4.88
C ASP A 133 12.94 13.39 -3.73
N ARG A 134 12.39 13.67 -2.56
CA ARG A 134 12.79 12.97 -1.34
C ARG A 134 12.23 11.55 -1.29
N SER A 135 13.10 10.63 -0.91
CA SER A 135 12.72 9.27 -0.52
C SER A 135 11.75 9.29 0.65
N MET A 136 10.71 8.47 0.58
CA MET A 136 9.79 8.26 1.70
C MET A 136 10.31 7.22 2.71
N ALA A 137 11.35 6.45 2.36
CA ALA A 137 11.89 5.36 3.17
C ALA A 137 12.37 5.79 4.56
N ASP A 138 12.91 7.02 4.69
CA ASP A 138 13.40 7.55 5.97
C ASP A 138 12.30 7.71 7.03
N ARG A 139 11.08 7.97 6.58
CA ARG A 139 9.91 8.12 7.46
C ARG A 139 9.08 6.84 7.53
N GLU A 140 9.07 6.11 6.42
CA GLU A 140 8.19 4.97 6.20
C GLU A 140 9.02 3.82 5.63
N PRO A 141 9.58 2.94 6.49
CA PRO A 141 10.43 1.84 6.02
C PRO A 141 9.76 0.89 5.01
N ALA A 142 8.42 0.87 4.98
CA ALA A 142 7.65 0.12 4.00
C ALA A 142 7.73 0.70 2.57
N ALA A 143 8.18 1.95 2.42
CA ALA A 143 8.40 2.62 1.15
C ALA A 143 9.69 2.17 0.44
N GLU A 144 10.35 1.14 0.97
CA GLU A 144 11.52 0.50 0.38
C GLU A 144 11.39 -1.03 0.39
N THR A 145 11.91 -1.68 -0.65
CA THR A 145 12.14 -3.14 -0.65
C THR A 145 13.39 -3.48 -1.46
N ALA A 146 14.32 -4.20 -0.84
CA ALA A 146 15.44 -4.82 -1.53
C ALA A 146 15.02 -6.14 -2.21
N PHE A 147 15.58 -6.43 -3.38
CA PHE A 147 15.31 -7.64 -4.14
C PHE A 147 16.47 -8.00 -5.07
N GLU A 148 16.54 -9.28 -5.44
CA GLU A 148 17.48 -9.79 -6.43
C GLU A 148 16.88 -9.70 -7.83
N LEU A 149 17.59 -9.04 -8.74
CA LEU A 149 17.28 -9.00 -10.16
C LEU A 149 18.33 -9.79 -10.94
N GLY A 150 17.85 -10.72 -11.77
CA GLY A 150 18.67 -11.58 -12.61
C GLY A 150 18.45 -11.25 -14.07
N ARG A 151 19.54 -11.24 -14.85
CA ARG A 151 19.45 -11.21 -16.30
C ARG A 151 19.36 -12.62 -16.87
N THR A 152 18.41 -12.84 -17.77
CA THR A 152 18.26 -14.08 -18.52
C THR A 152 18.13 -13.78 -20.01
N ASP A 153 18.61 -14.66 -20.88
CA ASP A 153 18.45 -14.51 -22.33
C ASP A 153 17.09 -15.00 -22.83
N GLY A 154 16.31 -15.62 -21.93
CA GLY A 154 15.04 -16.26 -22.24
C GLY A 154 13.82 -15.46 -21.80
N ARG A 155 12.79 -16.21 -21.40
CA ARG A 155 11.58 -15.67 -20.77
C ARG A 155 11.87 -15.28 -19.32
N ALA A 156 10.99 -14.45 -18.75
CA ALA A 156 11.10 -14.03 -17.36
C ALA A 156 10.71 -15.14 -16.37
N ASP A 157 11.22 -15.01 -15.14
CA ASP A 157 10.75 -15.73 -13.97
C ASP A 157 10.28 -14.74 -12.91
N ARG A 158 8.99 -14.79 -12.56
CA ARG A 158 8.40 -13.96 -11.50
C ARG A 158 7.13 -14.60 -10.93
N VAL A 159 6.82 -14.26 -9.68
CA VAL A 159 5.56 -14.62 -9.02
C VAL A 159 4.94 -13.34 -8.46
N LEU A 160 3.76 -12.98 -8.95
CA LEU A 160 3.01 -11.77 -8.56
C LEU A 160 1.66 -12.21 -7.96
N ALA A 161 1.60 -12.25 -6.64
CA ALA A 161 0.48 -12.80 -5.88
C ALA A 161 -0.22 -11.77 -4.99
N ARG A 162 0.47 -10.75 -4.50
CA ARG A 162 -0.10 -9.79 -3.53
C ARG A 162 -1.24 -8.97 -4.12
N VAL A 163 -2.18 -8.63 -3.25
CA VAL A 163 -3.34 -7.76 -3.48
C VAL A 163 -3.48 -6.82 -2.31
N SER A 164 -4.37 -5.83 -2.43
CA SER A 164 -4.82 -5.06 -1.28
C SER A 164 -5.55 -5.99 -0.32
N GLY A 165 -5.04 -6.15 0.91
CA GLY A 165 -5.69 -6.99 1.93
C GLY A 165 -5.39 -8.48 1.79
N SER A 166 -6.45 -9.31 1.83
CA SER A 166 -6.37 -10.77 1.88
C SER A 166 -6.97 -11.42 0.63
N HIS A 167 -6.37 -12.55 0.23
CA HIS A 167 -6.95 -13.47 -0.73
C HIS A 167 -8.05 -14.29 -0.09
N GLN A 168 -9.25 -14.20 -0.64
CA GLN A 168 -10.36 -15.03 -0.20
C GLN A 168 -10.17 -16.46 -0.69
N LEU A 169 -10.18 -17.41 0.24
CA LEU A 169 -10.15 -18.82 -0.06
C LEU A 169 -11.55 -19.29 -0.48
N ARG A 170 -11.66 -19.98 -1.60
CA ARG A 170 -12.89 -20.60 -2.10
C ARG A 170 -12.62 -22.07 -2.35
N ASP A 171 -13.36 -22.96 -1.67
CA ASP A 171 -13.20 -24.42 -1.82
C ASP A 171 -11.73 -24.88 -1.69
N GLY A 172 -11.03 -24.35 -0.69
CA GLY A 172 -9.62 -24.66 -0.43
C GLY A 172 -8.63 -24.04 -1.43
N ARG A 173 -9.07 -23.14 -2.32
CA ARG A 173 -8.25 -22.55 -3.39
C ARG A 173 -8.19 -21.03 -3.32
N PHE A 174 -7.07 -20.47 -3.78
CA PHE A 174 -6.89 -19.03 -4.01
C PHE A 174 -6.28 -18.80 -5.39
N THR A 175 -6.29 -17.54 -5.86
CA THR A 175 -5.82 -17.16 -7.19
C THR A 175 -4.53 -16.34 -7.08
N VAL A 176 -3.50 -16.72 -7.82
CA VAL A 176 -2.28 -15.94 -8.04
C VAL A 176 -2.51 -15.07 -9.27
N ARG A 177 -2.24 -13.77 -9.17
CA ARG A 177 -2.55 -12.83 -10.25
C ARG A 177 -1.74 -13.15 -11.50
N ARG A 178 -0.42 -13.32 -11.35
CA ARG A 178 0.47 -13.66 -12.46
C ARG A 178 1.67 -14.49 -12.01
N VAL A 179 2.06 -15.45 -12.85
CA VAL A 179 3.32 -16.20 -12.74
C VAL A 179 3.94 -16.25 -14.13
N ASP A 180 5.19 -15.81 -14.25
CA ASP A 180 5.99 -16.06 -15.44
C ASP A 180 7.03 -17.13 -15.11
N LEU A 181 7.16 -18.14 -15.96
CA LEU A 181 8.19 -19.16 -15.86
C LEU A 181 8.98 -19.26 -17.16
N SER A 182 10.31 -19.25 -17.05
CA SER A 182 11.17 -19.36 -18.23
C SER A 182 11.21 -20.77 -18.83
N ALA A 183 10.97 -21.78 -18.00
CA ALA A 183 10.84 -23.19 -18.35
C ALA A 183 9.60 -23.81 -17.68
N VAL A 184 9.25 -25.04 -18.06
CA VAL A 184 8.19 -25.81 -17.37
C VAL A 184 8.53 -25.96 -15.89
N GLY A 185 7.51 -25.95 -15.04
CA GLY A 185 7.71 -25.99 -13.60
C GLY A 185 6.43 -25.87 -12.80
N TYR A 186 6.57 -25.36 -11.58
CA TYR A 186 5.50 -25.26 -10.60
C TYR A 186 5.49 -23.89 -9.93
N VAL A 187 4.31 -23.42 -9.54
CA VAL A 187 4.17 -22.50 -8.41
C VAL A 187 3.77 -23.32 -7.18
N VAL A 188 4.58 -23.21 -6.13
CA VAL A 188 4.47 -24.03 -4.92
C VAL A 188 4.09 -23.13 -3.76
N ALA A 189 2.98 -23.43 -3.10
CA ALA A 189 2.61 -22.80 -1.85
C ALA A 189 3.31 -23.50 -0.69
N THR A 190 4.04 -22.74 0.11
CA THR A 190 4.65 -23.19 1.37
C THR A 190 4.01 -22.48 2.56
N SER A 191 4.19 -23.05 3.75
CA SER A 191 4.08 -22.32 5.01
C SER A 191 4.90 -21.02 4.95
N VAL A 192 4.55 -20.05 5.79
CA VAL A 192 5.27 -18.77 5.86
C VAL A 192 6.75 -18.96 6.20
N ASP A 193 7.06 -19.96 7.03
CA ASP A 193 8.43 -20.32 7.43
C ASP A 193 9.20 -21.09 6.32
N GLY A 194 8.50 -21.51 5.26
CA GLY A 194 9.09 -22.20 4.11
C GLY A 194 9.40 -23.68 4.33
N ASP A 195 9.11 -24.23 5.51
CA ASP A 195 9.45 -25.59 5.93
C ASP A 195 8.51 -26.67 5.39
N ARG A 196 7.31 -26.29 4.95
CA ARG A 196 6.26 -27.23 4.55
C ARG A 196 5.61 -26.80 3.25
N VAL A 197 5.56 -27.72 2.29
CA VAL A 197 4.73 -27.57 1.09
C VAL A 197 3.27 -27.83 1.46
N VAL A 198 2.41 -26.91 1.07
CA VAL A 198 0.98 -26.89 1.44
C VAL A 198 0.07 -26.82 0.22
N GLY A 199 0.64 -26.79 -0.98
CA GLY A 199 -0.05 -26.83 -2.26
C GLY A 199 0.93 -26.63 -3.40
N SER A 200 0.59 -27.11 -4.60
CA SER A 200 1.38 -26.85 -5.81
C SER A 200 0.49 -26.80 -7.03
N ARG A 201 0.97 -26.14 -8.08
CA ARG A 201 0.32 -26.07 -9.38
C ARG A 201 1.37 -26.12 -10.48
N ALA A 202 1.28 -27.15 -11.34
CA ALA A 202 2.10 -27.25 -12.54
C ALA A 202 1.73 -26.17 -13.56
N LEU A 203 2.73 -25.61 -14.22
CA LEU A 203 2.62 -24.56 -15.22
C LEU A 203 3.62 -24.84 -16.35
N ALA A 204 3.19 -24.66 -17.59
CA ALA A 204 4.10 -24.66 -18.74
C ALA A 204 5.03 -23.44 -18.70
N ALA A 205 6.07 -23.41 -19.53
CA ALA A 205 6.87 -22.20 -19.72
C ALA A 205 5.99 -21.08 -20.33
N GLY A 206 6.14 -19.85 -19.86
CA GLY A 206 5.37 -18.68 -20.34
C GLY A 206 4.76 -17.86 -19.21
N THR A 207 3.90 -16.91 -19.60
CA THR A 207 3.11 -16.06 -18.71
C THR A 207 1.76 -16.71 -18.43
N HIS A 208 1.40 -16.80 -17.16
CA HIS A 208 0.13 -17.33 -16.69
C HIS A 208 -0.55 -16.32 -15.79
N GLU A 209 -1.80 -15.99 -16.09
CA GLU A 209 -2.62 -15.11 -15.27
C GLU A 209 -3.73 -15.90 -14.56
N ASN A 210 -4.20 -15.39 -13.43
CA ASN A 210 -5.30 -15.97 -12.66
C ASN A 210 -5.07 -17.46 -12.30
N VAL A 211 -3.84 -17.79 -11.91
CA VAL A 211 -3.45 -19.17 -11.59
C VAL A 211 -4.10 -19.62 -10.29
N THR A 212 -4.94 -20.65 -10.36
CA THR A 212 -5.59 -21.22 -9.18
C THR A 212 -4.67 -22.24 -8.49
N VAL A 213 -4.43 -22.06 -7.19
CA VAL A 213 -3.64 -22.97 -6.36
C VAL A 213 -4.53 -23.53 -5.24
N ALA A 214 -4.56 -24.87 -5.13
CA ALA A 214 -5.25 -25.55 -4.04
C ALA A 214 -4.32 -25.73 -2.84
N LEU A 215 -4.84 -25.49 -1.64
CA LEU A 215 -4.16 -25.78 -0.38
C LEU A 215 -4.62 -27.13 0.17
N ASN A 216 -3.68 -27.86 0.76
CA ASN A 216 -3.94 -29.15 1.40
C ASN A 216 -5.00 -29.01 2.51
N GLU A 217 -6.01 -29.87 2.51
CA GLU A 217 -7.10 -29.83 3.49
C GLU A 217 -6.59 -29.98 4.93
N SER A 218 -5.63 -30.87 5.15
CA SER A 218 -4.98 -31.07 6.46
C SER A 218 -4.25 -29.81 6.92
N PHE A 219 -3.62 -29.07 6.01
CA PHE A 219 -3.02 -27.79 6.35
C PHE A 219 -4.10 -26.79 6.77
N LEU A 220 -5.21 -26.70 6.02
CA LEU A 220 -6.29 -25.75 6.28
C LEU A 220 -7.06 -26.03 7.57
N ALA A 221 -7.19 -27.29 7.97
CA ALA A 221 -7.89 -27.70 9.18
C ALA A 221 -7.33 -27.00 10.43
N ASP A 222 -6.01 -26.85 10.50
CA ASP A 222 -5.30 -26.27 11.64
C ASP A 222 -5.09 -24.75 11.53
N ARG A 223 -5.56 -24.10 10.44
CA ARG A 223 -5.40 -22.65 10.27
C ARG A 223 -6.56 -21.85 10.83
N ARG A 224 -6.17 -20.76 11.51
CA ARG A 224 -7.04 -19.62 11.83
C ARG A 224 -7.66 -19.02 10.57
N GLN A 225 -8.65 -18.16 10.75
CA GLN A 225 -9.36 -17.50 9.65
C GLN A 225 -8.42 -16.77 8.69
N ARG A 226 -7.45 -16.01 9.19
CA ARG A 226 -6.37 -15.40 8.40
C ARG A 226 -5.03 -16.06 8.68
N PHE A 227 -4.27 -16.33 7.62
CA PHE A 227 -2.92 -16.87 7.69
C PHE A 227 -2.10 -16.42 6.47
N ARG A 228 -0.77 -16.55 6.54
CA ARG A 228 0.14 -16.19 5.44
C ARG A 228 0.67 -17.46 4.77
N VAL A 229 0.80 -17.41 3.45
CA VAL A 229 1.51 -18.43 2.65
C VAL A 229 2.56 -17.74 1.80
N ARG A 230 3.61 -18.49 1.46
CA ARG A 230 4.61 -18.07 0.50
C ARG A 230 4.45 -18.90 -0.77
N LEU A 231 4.55 -18.25 -1.92
CA LEU A 231 4.53 -18.89 -3.23
C LEU A 231 5.93 -18.83 -3.81
N VAL A 232 6.46 -19.98 -4.22
CA VAL A 232 7.80 -20.10 -4.76
C VAL A 232 7.72 -20.76 -6.13
N ALA A 233 8.42 -20.21 -7.12
CA ALA A 233 8.57 -20.86 -8.41
C ALA A 233 9.57 -22.01 -8.31
N TYR A 234 9.26 -23.15 -8.94
CA TYR A 234 10.12 -24.33 -9.04
C TYR A 234 10.29 -24.75 -10.50
N ARG A 235 11.46 -25.30 -10.83
CA ARG A 235 11.73 -26.01 -12.09
C ARG A 235 11.37 -27.47 -11.95
N ASP A 236 10.67 -27.95 -12.98
CA ASP A 236 10.42 -29.38 -13.18
C ASP A 236 11.74 -30.08 -13.52
N ASP A 237 11.97 -31.26 -12.93
CA ASP A 237 13.12 -32.10 -13.25
C ASP A 237 12.94 -32.99 -14.50
N GLY A 238 11.76 -32.90 -15.12
CA GLY A 238 11.38 -33.62 -16.33
C GLY A 238 10.44 -34.80 -16.10
N ASP A 239 10.09 -35.13 -14.84
CA ASP A 239 9.17 -36.24 -14.54
C ASP A 239 7.67 -35.85 -14.59
N GLY A 240 7.37 -34.54 -14.64
CA GLY A 240 6.00 -34.02 -14.74
C GLY A 240 5.20 -34.09 -13.44
N THR A 241 5.84 -34.37 -12.31
CA THR A 241 5.24 -34.41 -10.97
C THR A 241 6.04 -33.60 -9.96
N PHE A 242 5.38 -32.79 -9.14
CA PHE A 242 6.09 -32.03 -8.11
C PHE A 242 6.66 -32.95 -7.02
N GLY A 243 7.97 -32.91 -6.81
CA GLY A 243 8.70 -33.82 -5.92
C GLY A 243 10.07 -33.30 -5.47
N ALA A 244 10.87 -34.22 -4.90
CA ALA A 244 12.17 -33.89 -4.31
C ALA A 244 13.27 -33.62 -5.36
N GLY A 245 13.06 -33.97 -6.62
CA GLY A 245 13.98 -33.67 -7.72
C GLY A 245 13.89 -32.23 -8.20
N ASP A 246 12.71 -31.61 -8.06
CA ASP A 246 12.49 -30.21 -8.44
C ASP A 246 13.34 -29.23 -7.62
N ARG A 247 13.64 -28.09 -8.23
CA ARG A 247 14.48 -27.06 -7.61
C ARG A 247 13.79 -25.71 -7.63
N PRO A 248 13.85 -24.93 -6.53
CA PRO A 248 13.32 -23.57 -6.55
C PRO A 248 14.09 -22.75 -7.59
N VAL A 249 13.37 -21.91 -8.31
CA VAL A 249 13.97 -20.90 -9.19
C VAL A 249 14.59 -19.84 -8.29
N THR A 250 15.88 -19.56 -8.46
CA THR A 250 16.61 -18.58 -7.66
C THR A 250 17.30 -17.52 -8.50
N VAL A 251 17.45 -16.33 -7.92
CA VAL A 251 18.19 -15.18 -8.43
C VAL A 251 19.05 -14.67 -7.27
N GLY A 252 20.35 -14.52 -7.47
CA GLY A 252 21.27 -14.17 -6.37
C GLY A 252 21.27 -15.19 -5.22
N GLY A 253 20.86 -16.43 -5.48
CA GLY A 253 20.63 -17.46 -4.45
C GLY A 253 19.31 -17.31 -3.70
N ALA A 254 18.58 -16.21 -3.86
CA ALA A 254 17.26 -16.01 -3.28
C ALA A 254 16.15 -16.55 -4.21
N PRO A 255 15.13 -17.23 -3.69
CA PRO A 255 14.08 -17.79 -4.53
C PRO A 255 13.18 -16.71 -5.13
N VAL A 256 12.73 -16.95 -6.36
CA VAL A 256 11.67 -16.19 -7.03
C VAL A 256 10.35 -16.54 -6.36
N ALA A 257 9.84 -15.60 -5.56
CA ALA A 257 8.74 -15.85 -4.65
C ALA A 257 7.91 -14.60 -4.36
N SER A 258 6.67 -14.82 -3.93
CA SER A 258 5.80 -13.81 -3.33
C SER A 258 5.15 -14.35 -2.07
N SER A 259 4.65 -13.47 -1.20
CA SER A 259 3.93 -13.84 0.02
C SER A 259 2.58 -13.16 0.05
N LEU A 260 1.53 -13.88 0.42
CA LEU A 260 0.18 -13.33 0.49
C LEU A 260 -0.53 -13.76 1.77
N VAL A 261 -1.47 -12.92 2.21
CA VAL A 261 -2.38 -13.24 3.31
C VAL A 261 -3.61 -13.91 2.70
N VAL A 262 -3.95 -15.08 3.20
CA VAL A 262 -5.15 -15.85 2.84
C VAL A 262 -6.18 -15.71 3.96
N GLU A 263 -7.45 -15.62 3.58
CA GLU A 263 -8.59 -15.58 4.48
C GLU A 263 -9.58 -16.70 4.14
N LYS A 264 -9.88 -17.53 5.14
CA LYS A 264 -10.91 -18.58 5.05
C LYS A 264 -12.29 -17.93 5.09
N PRO A 265 -13.28 -18.51 4.39
CA PRO A 265 -14.67 -18.09 4.57
C PRO A 265 -15.08 -18.30 6.04
N GLU A 266 -15.92 -17.42 6.56
CA GLU A 266 -16.44 -17.57 7.91
C GLU A 266 -17.25 -18.88 8.00
N SER A 267 -16.87 -19.76 8.91
CA SER A 267 -17.59 -21.00 9.14
C SER A 267 -18.87 -20.67 9.92
N GLY A 268 -19.94 -20.31 9.21
CA GLY A 268 -21.21 -19.92 9.85
C GLY A 268 -22.27 -19.23 8.98
N GLY A 269 -21.99 -18.89 7.72
CA GLY A 269 -23.00 -18.33 6.82
C GLY A 269 -23.56 -19.38 5.87
N ASN A 270 -24.81 -19.79 6.02
CA ASN A 270 -25.57 -20.33 4.89
C ASN A 270 -25.36 -19.40 3.69
N GLY A 271 -24.89 -19.95 2.57
CA GLY A 271 -24.48 -19.24 1.37
C GLY A 271 -25.48 -18.20 0.88
N THR A 272 -25.39 -17.00 1.44
CA THR A 272 -25.97 -15.79 0.89
C THR A 272 -24.76 -14.91 0.65
N ALA A 273 -24.45 -14.68 -0.62
CA ALA A 273 -23.56 -13.61 -1.01
C ALA A 273 -23.98 -12.36 -0.23
N THR A 274 -23.03 -11.68 0.41
CA THR A 274 -23.23 -10.27 0.77
C THR A 274 -23.31 -9.51 -0.54
N THR A 275 -24.48 -9.58 -1.18
CA THR A 275 -24.91 -8.64 -2.19
C THR A 275 -24.77 -7.27 -1.56
N THR A 276 -24.05 -6.40 -2.25
CA THR A 276 -24.07 -4.96 -2.15
C THR A 276 -25.36 -4.48 -1.51
N ARG A 277 -25.26 -3.73 -0.41
CA ARG A 277 -26.40 -3.02 0.19
C ARG A 277 -27.17 -2.35 -0.96
N PRO A 278 -28.47 -2.66 -1.19
CA PRO A 278 -29.17 -2.13 -2.34
C PRO A 278 -29.17 -0.61 -2.26
N LEU A 279 -28.76 0.03 -3.36
CA LEU A 279 -28.92 1.46 -3.56
C LEU A 279 -30.41 1.77 -3.43
N VAL A 280 -30.79 2.44 -2.35
CA VAL A 280 -32.15 2.97 -2.18
C VAL A 280 -32.38 4.01 -3.27
N THR A 281 -33.06 3.60 -4.34
CA THR A 281 -33.61 4.51 -5.34
C THR A 281 -34.86 5.12 -4.73
N PRO A 282 -34.93 6.44 -4.46
CA PRO A 282 -36.14 7.05 -3.95
C PRO A 282 -37.25 6.95 -5.01
N THR A 283 -38.33 6.27 -4.66
CA THR A 283 -39.55 6.24 -5.48
C THR A 283 -40.15 7.65 -5.54
N PRO A 284 -40.39 8.24 -6.73
CA PRO A 284 -41.10 9.50 -6.81
C PRO A 284 -42.56 9.26 -6.42
N ARG A 285 -42.98 9.87 -5.30
CA ARG A 285 -44.36 9.81 -4.84
C ARG A 285 -45.13 10.96 -5.49
N THR A 286 -46.07 10.63 -6.37
CA THR A 286 -47.04 11.59 -6.93
C THR A 286 -47.89 12.16 -5.79
N ALA A 287 -47.79 13.46 -5.53
CA ALA A 287 -48.64 14.16 -4.59
C ALA A 287 -49.81 14.82 -5.33
N THR A 288 -51.01 14.26 -5.15
CA THR A 288 -52.29 14.90 -5.48
C THR A 288 -52.56 16.01 -4.47
N ALA A 289 -52.82 17.23 -4.94
CA ALA A 289 -53.09 18.41 -4.13
C ALA A 289 -54.45 18.34 -3.40
N SER A 290 -54.52 18.91 -2.19
CA SER A 290 -55.76 19.27 -1.50
C SER A 290 -55.50 20.47 -0.56
N PRO A 291 -56.46 21.41 -0.38
CA PRO A 291 -56.16 22.84 -0.29
C PRO A 291 -55.85 23.36 1.13
N ALA A 292 -55.20 24.52 1.13
CA ALA A 292 -54.68 25.25 2.30
C ALA A 292 -55.79 25.91 3.15
N PRO A 293 -55.62 25.98 4.49
CA PRO A 293 -56.23 27.02 5.30
C PRO A 293 -55.34 28.27 5.41
N SER A 294 -55.97 29.44 5.29
CA SER A 294 -55.38 30.78 5.48
C SER A 294 -54.83 31.01 6.89
N PRO A 295 -53.78 31.84 7.06
CA PRO A 295 -53.14 32.11 8.35
C PRO A 295 -53.83 33.23 9.14
N SER A 296 -53.82 33.10 10.47
CA SER A 296 -54.03 34.21 11.42
C SER A 296 -52.73 34.47 12.19
N PRO A 297 -52.37 35.74 12.48
CA PRO A 297 -51.00 36.13 12.80
C PRO A 297 -50.71 36.08 14.30
N THR A 298 -49.46 35.87 14.71
CA THR A 298 -48.86 36.56 15.89
C THR A 298 -47.34 36.53 15.81
N SER A 299 -46.77 37.70 16.09
CA SER A 299 -45.40 38.15 16.00
C SER A 299 -44.43 37.52 17.01
N ALA A 300 -43.16 37.43 16.65
CA ALA A 300 -42.05 37.56 17.60
C ALA A 300 -40.84 38.18 16.91
N SER A 301 -40.32 39.21 17.58
CA SER A 301 -39.25 40.13 17.17
C SER A 301 -37.88 39.58 17.60
N GLY A 302 -36.87 39.67 16.71
CA GLY A 302 -35.46 39.36 17.03
C GLY A 302 -34.54 39.65 15.84
N PRO A 303 -33.35 40.23 16.07
CA PRO A 303 -32.66 41.16 15.16
C PRO A 303 -32.10 40.50 13.89
N GLY A 304 -32.24 41.23 12.78
CA GLY A 304 -32.14 40.70 11.42
C GLY A 304 -30.77 40.84 10.76
N PHE A 305 -30.56 39.98 9.78
CA PHE A 305 -29.54 40.16 8.74
C PHE A 305 -30.21 40.81 7.53
N GLY A 306 -30.00 42.12 7.40
CA GLY A 306 -30.45 42.89 6.24
C GLY A 306 -29.60 42.54 5.02
N VAL A 307 -30.25 41.94 4.02
CA VAL A 307 -29.76 41.88 2.65
C VAL A 307 -29.86 43.29 2.05
N LEU A 308 -28.77 43.81 1.50
CA LEU A 308 -28.84 44.79 0.42
C LEU A 308 -27.80 44.47 -0.64
N ALA A 309 -28.26 44.55 -1.88
CA ALA A 309 -27.59 44.14 -3.09
C ALA A 309 -27.02 45.32 -3.87
N VAL A 310 -26.10 45.00 -4.80
CA VAL A 310 -25.70 45.72 -6.03
C VAL A 310 -24.67 46.87 -5.85
N PRO A 311 -23.76 47.22 -6.82
CA PRO A 311 -23.35 46.62 -8.10
C PRO A 311 -21.82 46.38 -8.30
N LEU A 312 -21.52 45.72 -9.42
CA LEU A 312 -20.26 45.65 -10.16
C LEU A 312 -19.58 47.01 -10.42
N ALA A 313 -18.26 47.11 -10.18
CA ALA A 313 -17.37 48.11 -10.80
C ALA A 313 -15.93 47.58 -10.95
N VAL A 314 -15.37 47.83 -12.13
CA VAL A 314 -14.05 47.45 -12.66
C VAL A 314 -12.93 48.32 -12.11
N VAL A 315 -11.79 47.75 -11.68
CA VAL A 315 -10.43 48.33 -11.89
C VAL A 315 -9.38 47.20 -11.96
N LEU A 316 -8.73 47.09 -13.12
CA LEU A 316 -7.49 46.34 -13.37
C LEU A 316 -6.26 47.20 -13.02
N ALA A 317 -5.19 46.51 -12.61
CA ALA A 317 -3.77 46.89 -12.68
C ALA A 317 -3.23 47.97 -11.70
N ALA A 318 -2.43 47.53 -10.73
CA ALA A 318 -1.07 48.03 -10.46
C ALA A 318 -0.48 47.41 -9.17
N ALA A 319 0.23 46.28 -9.29
CA ALA A 319 1.16 45.83 -8.25
C ALA A 319 2.30 45.00 -8.87
N ALA A 320 2.99 45.60 -9.84
CA ALA A 320 4.26 45.09 -10.37
C ALA A 320 5.25 46.25 -10.53
N LEU A 321 5.49 47.03 -9.46
CA LEU A 321 6.57 48.03 -9.44
C LEU A 321 6.85 48.53 -8.01
N ALA A 322 7.31 47.65 -7.12
CA ALA A 322 7.80 48.06 -5.80
C ALA A 322 8.97 47.21 -5.26
N VAL A 323 9.76 46.57 -6.13
CA VAL A 323 11.04 45.91 -5.74
C VAL A 323 12.23 46.37 -6.59
N ARG A 324 12.04 47.22 -7.61
CA ARG A 324 13.13 47.67 -8.51
C ARG A 324 13.63 49.11 -8.28
N GLN A 325 13.54 49.64 -7.06
CA GLN A 325 14.15 50.94 -6.70
C GLN A 325 14.90 50.92 -5.34
N ARG A 326 15.52 49.80 -4.99
CA ARG A 326 16.47 49.73 -3.86
C ARG A 326 17.83 49.11 -4.22
N ARG A 327 18.27 49.30 -5.46
CA ARG A 327 19.64 48.93 -5.90
C ARG A 327 20.39 49.97 -6.72
N GLU A 328 19.91 51.21 -6.77
CA GLU A 328 20.73 52.32 -7.24
C GLU A 328 20.56 53.49 -6.25
N ARG A 329 21.69 53.90 -5.65
CA ARG A 329 21.88 54.89 -4.56
C ARG A 329 21.95 54.33 -3.12
N ALA A 330 23.01 53.55 -2.87
CA ALA A 330 23.94 53.74 -1.76
C ALA A 330 25.23 52.99 -2.10
#